data_AF-A0A7V8XTG4-F1
#
_entry.id   AF-A0A7V8XTG4-F1
#
_cell.length_a   1.000
_cell.length_b   1.000
_cell.length_c   1.000
_cell.angle_alpha   90.00
_cell.angle_beta   90.00
_cell.angle_gamma   90.00
#
_symmetry.space_group_name_H-M   'P 1'
#
loop_
_entity.id
_entity.type
_entity.pdbx_description
1 polymer ?
#
loop_
_entity_poly.entity_id
_entity_poly.type
_entity_poly.pdbx_seq_one_letter_code
_entity_poly.pdbx_strand_id
1 'polypeptide(L)'
;MFDSFMFQIFRLETNVPVKQMSLDELARASTVYGLGFFLLTGLFALLYVHAHRRRGDYGLTPLGAFDARAMAGHHLVSAGVGLFAMLFALLAPREFAFISPSSFGLMGPGHWSYARWTDKRRHSFQARIAGHPSTQQVT
;
A
#
# COMPACT_ATOMS: atom_id res chain seq x y z
N MET A 1 -7.25 13.99 20.62
CA MET A 1 -7.20 15.05 19.57
C MET A 1 -7.64 14.55 18.20
N PHE A 2 -7.15 13.41 17.70
CA PHE A 2 -7.54 12.87 16.38
C PHE A 2 -9.02 12.46 16.30
N ASP A 3 -9.55 11.84 17.37
CA ASP A 3 -10.96 11.46 17.44
C ASP A 3 -11.86 12.71 17.36
N SER A 4 -11.60 13.71 18.19
CA SER A 4 -12.34 14.98 18.20
C SER A 4 -12.27 15.72 16.86
N PHE A 5 -11.17 15.63 16.12
CA PHE A 5 -11.02 16.21 14.79
C PHE A 5 -11.91 15.51 13.75
N MET A 6 -11.95 14.17 13.75
CA MET A 6 -12.82 13.42 12.82
C MET A 6 -14.30 13.61 13.16
N PHE A 7 -14.67 13.62 14.45
CA PHE A 7 -16.04 13.92 14.88
C PHE A 7 -16.49 15.33 14.44
N GLN A 8 -15.58 16.32 14.49
CA GLN A 8 -15.85 17.69 14.03
C GLN A 8 -15.97 17.79 12.50
N ILE A 9 -15.06 17.18 11.74
CA ILE A 9 -15.10 17.21 10.27
C ILE A 9 -16.36 16.53 9.74
N PHE A 10 -16.74 15.39 10.31
CA PHE A 10 -17.86 14.59 9.83
C PHE A 10 -19.19 14.92 10.53
N ARG A 11 -19.23 15.91 11.44
CA ARG A 11 -20.40 16.29 12.24
C ARG A 11 -21.14 15.08 12.84
N LEU A 12 -20.39 14.12 13.36
CA LEU A 12 -20.97 12.94 13.97
C LEU A 12 -21.41 13.31 15.40
N GLU A 13 -22.72 13.45 15.62
CA GLU A 13 -23.27 13.69 16.95
C GLU A 13 -23.43 12.35 17.68
N THR A 14 -22.84 12.23 18.87
CA THR A 14 -22.95 11.03 19.70
C THR A 14 -23.60 11.38 21.03
N ASN A 15 -24.62 10.61 21.42
CA ASN A 15 -25.29 10.75 22.72
C ASN A 15 -24.45 10.23 23.91
N VAL A 16 -23.21 9.80 23.65
CA VAL A 16 -22.28 9.28 24.65
C VAL A 16 -21.04 10.18 24.66
N PRO A 17 -20.53 10.61 25.82
CA PRO A 17 -19.30 11.40 25.90
C PRO A 17 -18.13 10.60 25.30
N VAL A 18 -17.51 11.15 24.25
CA VAL A 18 -16.34 10.55 23.60
C VAL A 18 -15.19 10.55 24.60
N LYS A 19 -14.79 9.36 25.08
CA LYS A 19 -13.59 9.19 25.90
C LYS A 19 -12.38 9.51 25.02
N GLN A 20 -11.66 10.58 25.36
CA GLN A 20 -10.44 10.94 24.65
C GLN A 20 -9.34 9.91 24.88
N MET A 21 -8.71 9.45 23.80
CA MET A 21 -7.59 8.54 23.86
C MET A 21 -6.32 9.26 24.33
N SER A 22 -5.61 8.69 25.31
CA SER A 22 -4.28 9.15 25.71
C SER A 22 -3.25 8.89 24.61
N LEU A 23 -2.10 9.57 24.65
CA LEU A 23 -1.03 9.38 23.66
C LEU A 23 -0.46 7.95 23.67
N ASP A 24 -0.43 7.31 24.84
CA ASP A 24 0.01 5.92 24.97
C ASP A 24 -0.98 4.92 24.36
N GLU A 25 -2.28 5.11 24.61
CA GLU A 25 -3.32 4.31 23.98
C GLU A 25 -3.29 4.49 22.45
N LEU A 26 -3.09 5.72 21.97
CA LEU A 26 -2.96 6.04 20.54
C LEU A 26 -1.76 5.33 19.91
N ALA A 27 -0.60 5.37 20.57
CA ALA A 27 0.60 4.69 20.07
C ALA A 27 0.42 3.16 20.04
N ARG A 28 -0.19 2.58 21.08
CA ARG A 28 -0.48 1.14 21.13
C ARG A 28 -1.46 0.72 20.03
N ALA A 29 -2.56 1.45 19.88
CA ALA A 29 -3.52 1.20 18.82
C ALA A 29 -2.83 1.30 17.46
N SER A 30 -2.10 2.38 17.21
CA SER A 30 -1.39 2.60 15.94
C SER A 30 -0.37 1.51 15.63
N THR A 31 0.30 0.96 16.64
CA THR A 31 1.22 -0.19 16.47
C THR A 31 0.49 -1.41 15.94
N VAL A 32 -0.64 -1.78 16.57
CA VAL A 32 -1.43 -2.96 16.17
C VAL A 32 -2.02 -2.78 14.76
N TYR A 33 -2.60 -1.61 14.49
CA TYR A 33 -3.16 -1.29 13.16
C TYR A 33 -2.07 -1.24 12.09
N GLY A 34 -0.92 -0.61 12.36
CA GLY A 34 0.22 -0.54 11.45
C GLY A 34 0.77 -1.93 11.14
N LEU A 35 0.93 -2.78 12.14
CA LEU A 35 1.36 -4.18 11.97
C LEU A 35 0.36 -4.96 11.10
N GLY A 36 -0.93 -4.92 11.45
CA GLY A 36 -1.96 -5.61 10.68
C GLY A 36 -2.00 -5.16 9.22
N PHE A 37 -1.89 -3.85 8.99
CA PHE A 37 -1.85 -3.28 7.67
C PHE A 37 -0.60 -3.72 6.88
N PHE A 38 0.59 -3.66 7.50
CA PHE A 38 1.84 -4.12 6.91
C PHE A 38 1.77 -5.58 6.49
N LEU A 39 1.28 -6.45 7.37
CA LEU A 39 1.16 -7.88 7.10
C LEU A 39 0.16 -8.17 5.98
N LEU A 40 -1.02 -7.56 6.03
CA LEU A 40 -2.07 -7.78 5.02
C LEU A 40 -1.62 -7.33 3.63
N THR A 41 -1.06 -6.13 3.53
CA THR A 41 -0.59 -5.60 2.23
C THR A 41 0.68 -6.27 1.76
N GLY A 42 1.58 -6.64 2.68
CA GLY A 42 2.73 -7.48 2.40
C GLY A 42 2.32 -8.84 1.83
N LEU A 43 1.28 -9.47 2.37
CA LEU A 43 0.74 -10.72 1.85
C LEU A 43 0.24 -10.57 0.41
N PHE A 44 -0.49 -9.49 0.08
CA PHE A 44 -0.90 -9.22 -1.29
C PHE A 44 0.30 -8.98 -2.21
N ALA A 45 1.31 -8.23 -1.76
CA ALA A 45 2.54 -8.04 -2.52
C ALA A 45 3.21 -9.40 -2.84
N LEU A 46 3.33 -10.28 -1.84
CA LEU A 46 3.87 -11.63 -2.00
C LEU A 46 3.03 -12.50 -2.94
N LEU A 47 1.70 -12.40 -2.88
CA LEU A 47 0.78 -13.11 -3.78
C LEU A 47 1.05 -12.71 -5.24
N TYR A 48 1.22 -11.43 -5.53
CA TYR A 48 1.52 -10.96 -6.88
C TYR A 48 2.95 -11.28 -7.33
N VAL A 49 3.93 -11.28 -6.41
CA VAL A 49 5.28 -11.79 -6.69
C VAL A 49 5.20 -13.27 -7.06
N HIS A 50 4.40 -14.06 -6.33
CA HIS A 50 4.19 -15.47 -6.63
C HIS A 50 3.55 -15.65 -8.01
N ALA A 51 2.50 -14.91 -8.33
CA ALA A 51 1.86 -14.93 -9.65
C ALA A 51 2.83 -14.58 -10.78
N HIS A 52 3.70 -13.58 -10.58
CA HIS A 52 4.73 -13.22 -11.55
C HIS A 52 5.82 -14.30 -11.71
N ARG A 53 6.21 -14.98 -10.62
CA ARG A 53 7.18 -16.08 -10.65
C ARG A 53 6.60 -17.31 -11.36
N ARG A 54 5.31 -17.60 -11.15
CA ARG A 54 4.56 -18.70 -11.78
C ARG A 54 3.78 -18.28 -13.03
N ARG A 55 4.22 -17.21 -13.69
CA ARG A 55 3.54 -16.67 -14.88
C ARG A 55 3.35 -17.69 -16.01
N GLY A 56 4.27 -18.65 -16.15
CA GLY A 56 4.15 -19.74 -17.13
C GLY A 56 3.01 -20.70 -16.77
N ASP A 57 3.00 -21.18 -15.53
CA ASP A 57 1.97 -22.09 -15.00
C ASP A 57 0.55 -21.49 -15.07
N TYR A 58 0.45 -20.17 -14.93
CA TYR A 58 -0.82 -19.44 -15.00
C TYR A 58 -1.16 -18.93 -16.41
N GLY A 59 -0.34 -19.23 -17.42
CA GLY A 59 -0.58 -18.79 -18.80
C GLY A 59 -0.65 -17.27 -18.95
N LEU A 60 0.05 -16.51 -18.10
CA LEU A 60 0.02 -15.06 -18.16
C LEU A 60 0.69 -14.58 -19.45
N THR A 61 0.00 -13.71 -20.18
CA THR A 61 0.59 -12.99 -21.30
C THR A 61 1.78 -12.15 -20.82
N PRO A 62 2.71 -11.73 -21.70
CA PRO A 62 3.79 -10.84 -21.30
C PRO A 62 3.31 -9.57 -20.59
N LEU A 63 2.20 -8.99 -21.06
CA LEU A 63 1.57 -7.84 -20.42
C LEU A 63 0.96 -8.19 -19.06
N GLY A 64 0.27 -9.32 -18.95
CA GLY A 64 -0.26 -9.80 -17.66
C GLY A 64 0.84 -10.06 -16.63
N ALA A 65 2.00 -10.58 -17.05
CA ALA A 65 3.15 -10.77 -16.18
C ALA A 65 3.75 -9.43 -15.71
N PHE A 66 3.79 -8.42 -16.58
CA PHE A 66 4.18 -7.06 -16.20
C PHE A 66 3.19 -6.47 -15.18
N ASP A 67 1.88 -6.56 -15.46
CA ASP A 67 0.83 -6.02 -14.60
C ASP A 67 0.85 -6.71 -13.21
N ALA A 68 1.10 -8.02 -13.14
CA ALA A 68 1.29 -8.73 -11.87
C ALA A 68 2.49 -8.18 -11.07
N ARG A 69 3.63 -7.92 -11.71
CA ARG A 69 4.78 -7.30 -11.05
C ARG A 69 4.47 -5.86 -10.62
N ALA A 70 3.74 -5.11 -11.43
CA ALA A 70 3.32 -3.75 -11.09
C ALA A 70 2.43 -3.76 -9.83
N MET A 71 1.47 -4.67 -9.74
CA MET A 71 0.62 -4.85 -8.56
C MET A 71 1.38 -5.28 -7.31
N ALA A 72 2.39 -6.13 -7.45
CA ALA A 72 3.28 -6.46 -6.34
C ALA A 72 3.92 -5.20 -5.73
N GLY A 73 4.46 -4.31 -6.56
CA GLY A 73 5.05 -3.06 -6.08
C GLY A 73 4.02 -2.07 -5.55
N HIS A 74 2.80 -2.03 -6.10
CA HIS A 74 1.69 -1.22 -5.57
C HIS A 74 1.39 -1.59 -4.11
N HIS A 75 1.21 -2.88 -3.83
CA HIS A 75 1.00 -3.35 -2.45
C HIS A 75 2.25 -3.19 -1.58
N LEU A 76 3.46 -3.25 -2.15
CA LEU A 76 4.69 -2.99 -1.41
C LEU A 76 4.80 -1.54 -0.95
N VAL A 77 4.32 -0.57 -1.74
CA VAL A 77 4.22 0.85 -1.31
C VAL A 77 3.30 0.95 -0.10
N SER A 78 2.11 0.34 -0.15
CA SER A 78 1.20 0.25 0.99
C SER A 78 1.88 -0.38 2.22
N ALA A 79 2.53 -1.53 2.05
CA ALA A 79 3.24 -2.21 3.13
C ALA A 79 4.32 -1.31 3.74
N GLY A 80 5.08 -0.59 2.92
CA GLY A 80 6.08 0.38 3.38
C GLY A 80 5.48 1.48 4.27
N VAL A 81 4.29 1.99 3.93
CA VAL A 81 3.58 2.98 4.77
C VAL A 81 3.14 2.36 6.09
N GLY A 82 2.56 1.16 6.08
CA GLY A 82 2.18 0.46 7.32
C GLY A 82 3.37 0.16 8.24
N LEU A 83 4.49 -0.25 7.65
CA LEU A 83 5.74 -0.48 8.36
C LEU A 83 6.26 0.82 8.97
N PHE A 84 6.27 1.91 8.20
CA PHE A 84 6.66 3.22 8.71
C PHE A 84 5.78 3.66 9.88
N ALA A 85 4.45 3.55 9.77
CA ALA A 85 3.51 3.86 10.84
C ALA A 85 3.83 3.06 12.11
N MET A 86 3.94 1.74 11.98
CA MET A 86 4.23 0.83 13.09
C MET A 86 5.56 1.16 13.77
N LEU A 87 6.64 1.32 13.00
CA LEU A 87 7.96 1.64 13.55
C LEU A 87 7.95 3.00 14.25
N PHE A 88 7.25 3.99 13.69
CA PHE A 88 7.13 5.29 14.32
C PHE A 88 6.38 5.19 15.65
N ALA A 89 5.28 4.45 15.72
CA ALA A 89 4.54 4.23 16.97
C ALA A 89 5.36 3.51 18.06
N LEU A 90 6.24 2.60 17.65
CA LEU A 90 7.09 1.83 18.56
C LEU A 90 8.28 2.63 19.08
N LEU A 91 8.93 3.40 18.20
CA LEU A 91 10.26 3.95 18.44
C LEU A 91 10.26 5.46 18.74
N ALA A 92 9.27 6.21 18.25
CA ALA A 92 9.24 7.66 18.43
C ALA A 92 8.80 8.05 19.86
N PRO A 93 9.25 9.22 20.36
CA PRO A 93 8.72 9.80 21.59
C PRO A 93 7.19 9.94 21.57
N ARG A 94 6.54 9.74 22.71
CA ARG A 94 5.06 9.67 22.83
C ARG A 94 4.36 10.97 22.44
N GLU A 95 5.02 12.11 22.62
CA GLU A 95 4.56 13.42 22.12
C GLU A 95 4.30 13.46 20.61
N PHE A 96 4.95 12.57 19.84
CA PHE A 96 4.77 12.44 18.39
C PHE A 96 3.86 11.26 17.99
N ALA A 97 3.12 10.66 18.92
CA ALA A 97 2.26 9.49 18.64
C ALA A 97 1.24 9.73 17.52
N PHE A 98 0.82 10.98 17.29
CA PHE A 98 -0.11 11.36 16.22
C PHE A 98 0.48 11.21 14.81
N ILE A 99 1.81 11.18 14.65
CA ILE A 99 2.45 11.04 13.35
C ILE A 99 2.20 9.63 12.78
N SER A 100 2.16 8.61 13.64
CA SER A 100 1.91 7.23 13.20
C SER A 100 0.61 7.09 12.39
N PRO A 101 -0.59 7.42 12.92
CA PRO A 101 -1.82 7.33 12.13
C PRO A 101 -1.85 8.34 10.97
N SER A 102 -1.23 9.52 11.14
CA SER A 102 -1.18 10.53 10.06
C SER A 102 -0.35 10.06 8.86
N SER A 103 0.62 9.17 9.07
CA SER A 103 1.48 8.65 8.01
C SER A 103 0.72 7.87 6.93
N PHE A 104 -0.49 7.37 7.23
CA PHE A 104 -1.36 6.77 6.21
C PHE A 104 -1.74 7.77 5.10
N GLY A 105 -1.68 9.07 5.36
CA GLY A 105 -1.81 10.10 4.32
C GLY A 105 -0.76 9.99 3.21
N LEU A 106 0.40 9.37 3.48
CA LEU A 106 1.45 9.10 2.48
C LEU A 106 1.01 8.10 1.41
N MET A 107 -0.07 7.35 1.62
CA MET A 107 -0.60 6.44 0.60
C MET A 107 -0.95 7.16 -0.70
N GLY A 108 -1.57 8.33 -0.64
CA GLY A 108 -1.96 9.06 -1.85
C GLY A 108 -0.74 9.38 -2.73
N PRO A 109 0.22 10.18 -2.23
CA PRO A 109 1.45 10.50 -2.96
C PRO A 109 2.29 9.28 -3.34
N GLY A 110 2.38 8.27 -2.46
CA GLY A 110 3.14 7.04 -2.70
C GLY A 110 2.59 6.26 -3.89
N HIS A 111 1.29 5.99 -3.91
CA HIS A 111 0.66 5.27 -5.02
C HIS A 111 0.62 6.10 -6.30
N TRP A 112 0.40 7.41 -6.22
CA TRP A 112 0.45 8.28 -7.39
C TRP A 112 1.83 8.27 -8.06
N SER A 113 2.89 8.41 -7.26
CA SER A 113 4.27 8.41 -7.76
C SER A 113 4.62 7.07 -8.41
N TYR A 114 4.22 5.97 -7.76
CA TYR A 114 4.43 4.62 -8.27
C TYR A 114 3.63 4.35 -9.55
N ALA A 115 2.34 4.71 -9.59
CA ALA A 115 1.48 4.56 -10.76
C ALA A 115 2.04 5.32 -11.96
N ARG A 116 2.41 6.59 -11.79
CA ARG A 116 3.03 7.40 -12.85
C ARG A 116 4.31 6.77 -13.38
N TRP A 117 5.11 6.14 -12.51
CA TRP A 117 6.32 5.43 -12.92
C TRP A 117 6.01 4.12 -13.66
N THR A 118 5.04 3.34 -13.19
CA THR A 118 4.64 2.09 -13.85
C THR A 118 3.98 2.34 -15.21
N ASP A 119 3.15 3.39 -15.34
CA ASP A 119 2.45 3.72 -16.58
C ASP A 119 3.43 4.04 -17.71
N LYS A 120 4.45 4.87 -17.41
CA LYS A 120 5.54 5.15 -18.34
C LYS A 120 6.22 3.87 -18.82
N ARG A 121 6.54 2.96 -17.90
CA ARG A 121 7.17 1.68 -18.22
C ARG A 121 6.26 0.76 -19.01
N ARG A 122 4.96 0.79 -18.73
CA ARG A 122 3.94 -0.02 -19.42
C ARG A 122 3.86 0.37 -20.88
N HIS A 123 3.80 1.67 -21.20
CA HIS A 123 3.79 2.14 -22.59
C HIS A 123 5.04 1.70 -23.36
N SER A 124 6.22 1.86 -22.77
CA SER A 124 7.47 1.38 -23.41
C SER A 124 7.47 -0.14 -23.61
N PHE A 125 6.92 -0.90 -22.66
CA PHE A 125 6.83 -2.35 -22.75
C PHE A 125 5.84 -2.81 -23.83
N GLN A 126 4.67 -2.18 -23.91
CA GLN A 126 3.67 -2.44 -24.96
C GLN A 126 4.21 -2.13 -26.35
N ALA A 127 4.89 -0.99 -26.53
CA ALA A 127 5.52 -0.65 -27.81
C ALA A 127 6.56 -1.69 -28.24
N ARG A 128 7.36 -2.22 -27.29
CA ARG A 128 8.31 -3.30 -27.56
C ARG A 128 7.63 -4.60 -27.98
N ILE A 129 6.52 -4.97 -27.34
CA ILE A 129 5.76 -6.18 -27.72
C ILE A 129 5.12 -5.98 -29.10
N ALA A 130 4.51 -4.83 -29.37
CA ALA A 130 3.88 -4.55 -30.66
C ALA A 130 4.88 -4.49 -31.83
N GLY A 131 6.12 -4.04 -31.58
CA GLY A 131 7.19 -4.00 -32.56
C GLY A 131 7.88 -5.35 -32.82
N HIS A 132 7.60 -6.38 -32.02
CA HIS A 132 8.04 -7.75 -32.28
C HIS A 132 6.81 -8.57 -32.72
N PRO A 133 6.41 -8.52 -34.02
CA PRO A 133 5.43 -9.46 -34.52
C PRO A 133 5.95 -10.87 -34.25
N SER A 134 5.11 -11.70 -33.66
CA SER A 134 5.39 -13.07 -33.24
C SER A 134 5.94 -13.92 -34.39
N THR A 135 7.27 -13.90 -34.55
CA THR A 135 8.03 -14.93 -35.28
C THR A 135 8.14 -16.16 -34.38
N GLN A 136 7.01 -16.81 -34.14
CA GLN A 136 6.97 -18.21 -33.72
C GLN A 136 5.91 -18.91 -34.57
N GLN A 137 6.29 -19.21 -35.80
CA GLN A 137 6.00 -20.53 -36.35
C GLN A 137 6.73 -21.53 -35.45
N VAL A 138 5.98 -22.42 -34.81
CA VAL A 138 6.49 -23.74 -34.43
C VAL A 138 5.48 -24.74 -35.00
N THR A 139 5.87 -25.26 -36.15
CA THR A 139 5.45 -26.53 -36.75
C THR A 139 5.66 -27.69 -35.81
#